data_AF-A8V5K6-F1
#
_entry.id   AF-A8V5K6-F1
#
_cell.length_a   1.000
_cell.length_b   1.000
_cell.length_c   1.000
_cell.angle_alpha   90.00
_cell.angle_beta   90.00
_cell.angle_gamma   90.00
#
_symmetry.space_group_name_H-M   'P 1'
#
loop_
_entity.id
_entity.type
_entity.pdbx_description
1 polymer ?
#
loop_
_entity_poly.entity_id
_entity_poly.type
_entity_poly.pdbx_seq_one_letter_code
_entity_poly.pdbx_strand_id
1 'polypeptide(L)'
;NKGIKVAALYPKLLYPVPKKAIEKVASMSDILLVPEANYLGQFAKFIRMFTSIPAEKIVQYNIYRGEPFIPKEIEEKVEEILGKKVQA
;
A
#
# COMPACT_ATOMS: atom_id res chain seq x y z
N ASN A 1 12.81 -16.15 -3.65
CA ASN A 1 12.08 -15.55 -2.52
C ASN A 1 13.04 -14.90 -1.52
N LYS A 2 12.95 -13.58 -1.32
CA LYS A 2 13.88 -12.78 -0.50
C LYS A 2 13.63 -12.87 1.03
N GLY A 3 12.78 -13.79 1.48
CA GLY A 3 12.46 -14.02 2.90
C GLY A 3 11.66 -12.91 3.61
N ILE A 4 11.19 -11.89 2.86
CA ILE A 4 10.42 -10.78 3.40
C ILE A 4 8.99 -11.25 3.68
N LYS A 5 8.51 -11.05 4.91
CA LYS A 5 7.11 -11.33 5.27
C LYS A 5 6.24 -10.15 4.86
N VAL A 6 5.26 -10.42 4.00
CA VAL A 6 4.28 -9.42 3.53
C VAL A 6 2.88 -10.01 3.61
N ALA A 7 1.89 -9.17 3.88
CA ALA A 7 0.48 -9.47 3.75
C ALA A 7 -0.13 -8.54 2.70
N ALA A 8 -1.05 -9.04 1.88
CA ALA A 8 -1.70 -8.28 0.84
C ALA A 8 -3.22 -8.35 0.98
N LEU A 9 -3.89 -7.23 0.68
CA LEU A 9 -5.33 -7.12 0.56
C LEU A 9 -5.67 -6.60 -0.83
N TYR A 10 -6.65 -7.19 -1.49
CA TYR A 10 -7.16 -6.75 -2.79
C TYR A 10 -8.64 -6.36 -2.66
N PRO A 11 -8.95 -5.13 -2.21
CA PRO A 11 -10.33 -4.67 -2.07
C PRO A 11 -11.03 -4.66 -3.43
N LYS A 12 -12.12 -5.42 -3.56
CA LYS A 12 -12.99 -5.40 -4.75
C LYS A 12 -14.17 -4.42 -4.61
N LEU A 13 -14.44 -3.98 -3.38
CA LEU A 13 -15.45 -2.98 -3.03
C LEU A 13 -14.74 -1.75 -2.47
N LEU A 14 -14.92 -0.60 -3.13
CA LEU A 14 -14.33 0.67 -2.68
C LEU A 14 -15.26 1.44 -1.73
N TYR A 15 -16.58 1.37 -1.97
CA TYR A 15 -17.58 2.02 -1.13
C TYR A 15 -18.84 1.15 -1.00
N PRO A 16 -19.37 0.92 0.22
CA PRO A 16 -18.81 1.34 1.51
C PRO A 16 -17.42 0.74 1.77
N VAL A 17 -16.51 1.54 2.35
CA VAL A 17 -15.12 1.12 2.59
C VAL A 17 -15.10 -0.12 3.47
N PRO A 18 -14.38 -1.20 3.10
CA PRO A 18 -14.30 -2.43 3.90
C PRO A 18 -13.38 -2.26 5.12
N LYS A 19 -13.76 -1.34 6.02
CA LYS A 19 -12.98 -0.86 7.18
C LYS A 19 -12.36 -2.02 7.96
N LYS A 20 -13.18 -2.99 8.37
CA LYS A 20 -12.73 -4.13 9.19
C LYS A 20 -11.62 -4.96 8.52
N ALA A 21 -11.71 -5.17 7.21
CA ALA A 21 -10.72 -5.94 6.47
C ALA A 21 -9.40 -5.16 6.33
N ILE A 22 -9.49 -3.86 6.04
CA ILE A 22 -8.33 -2.98 5.91
C ILE A 22 -7.60 -2.86 7.25
N GLU A 23 -8.33 -2.63 8.35
CA GLU A 23 -7.77 -2.56 9.70
C GLU A 23 -7.15 -3.89 10.13
N LYS A 24 -7.76 -5.03 9.77
CA LYS A 24 -7.20 -6.35 10.06
C LYS A 24 -5.85 -6.57 9.37
N VAL A 25 -5.73 -6.21 8.09
CA VAL A 25 -4.45 -6.33 7.37
C VAL A 25 -3.43 -5.32 7.90
N ALA A 26 -3.85 -4.09 8.17
CA ALA A 26 -2.98 -3.09 8.78
C ALA A 26 -2.46 -3.52 10.16
N SER A 27 -3.21 -4.32 10.92
CA SER A 27 -2.73 -4.85 12.21
C SER A 27 -1.57 -5.87 12.09
N MET A 28 -1.31 -6.40 10.89
CA MET A 28 -0.29 -7.45 10.66
C MET A 28 1.12 -6.92 10.36
N SER A 29 1.27 -5.61 10.12
CA SER A 29 2.54 -4.99 9.74
C SER A 29 2.65 -3.60 10.35
N ASP A 30 3.86 -3.05 10.48
CA ASP A 30 4.06 -1.67 10.95
C ASP A 30 3.75 -0.63 9.87
N ILE A 31 3.79 -1.05 8.59
CA ILE A 31 3.56 -0.20 7.42
C ILE A 31 2.45 -0.80 6.55
N LEU A 32 1.56 0.07 6.06
CA LEU A 32 0.56 -0.23 5.03
C LEU A 32 0.93 0.53 3.75
N LEU A 33 1.47 -0.19 2.76
CA LEU A 33 1.74 0.34 1.43
C LEU A 33 0.46 0.32 0.59
N VAL A 34 0.10 1.46 0.02
CA VAL A 34 -1.08 1.64 -0.85
C VAL A 34 -0.61 2.06 -2.24
N PRO A 35 -0.41 1.11 -3.17
CA PRO A 35 -0.05 1.41 -4.55
C PRO A 35 -1.30 1.79 -5.37
N GLU A 36 -1.27 2.94 -6.04
CA GLU A 36 -2.38 3.43 -6.86
C GLU A 36 -1.91 4.02 -8.21
N ALA A 37 -2.61 3.69 -9.30
CA ALA A 37 -2.39 4.29 -10.61
C ALA A 37 -3.24 5.56 -10.78
N ASN A 38 -3.07 6.51 -9.87
CA ASN A 38 -3.71 7.82 -9.96
C ASN A 38 -2.83 8.90 -9.32
N TYR A 39 -3.07 10.16 -9.71
CA TYR A 39 -2.27 11.28 -9.23
C TYR A 39 -2.47 11.55 -7.73
N LEU A 40 -3.71 11.51 -7.25
CA LEU A 40 -4.08 12.06 -5.93
C LEU A 40 -4.02 11.09 -4.74
N GLY A 41 -3.88 9.77 -4.96
CA GLY A 41 -3.95 8.74 -3.93
C GLY A 41 -5.33 8.67 -3.28
N GLN A 42 -6.36 8.51 -4.11
CA GLN A 42 -7.75 8.60 -3.65
C GLN A 42 -8.09 7.49 -2.65
N PHE A 43 -7.59 6.28 -2.85
CA PHE A 43 -7.86 5.17 -1.96
C PHE A 43 -7.12 5.30 -0.63
N ALA A 44 -5.87 5.75 -0.64
CA ALA A 44 -5.14 6.11 0.59
C ALA A 44 -5.88 7.18 1.40
N LYS A 45 -6.49 8.18 0.74
CA LYS A 45 -7.34 9.19 1.40
C LYS A 45 -8.60 8.57 2.02
N PHE A 46 -9.26 7.65 1.32
CA PHE A 46 -10.40 6.92 1.88
C PHE A 46 -10.01 6.11 3.11
N ILE A 47 -8.86 5.43 3.09
CA ILE A 47 -8.35 4.70 4.25
C ILE A 47 -8.16 5.66 5.43
N ARG A 48 -7.49 6.81 5.23
CA ARG A 48 -7.31 7.81 6.29
C ARG A 48 -8.64 8.36 6.85
N MET A 49 -9.65 8.53 5.99
CA MET A 49 -10.93 9.11 6.37
C MET A 49 -11.87 8.12 7.09
N PHE A 50 -11.87 6.86 6.68
CA PHE A 50 -12.87 5.88 7.11
C PHE A 50 -12.33 4.80 8.07
N THR A 51 -11.02 4.75 8.31
CA THR A 51 -10.39 3.78 9.23
C THR A 51 -9.74 4.49 10.41
N SER A 52 -9.42 3.73 11.45
CA SER A 52 -8.66 4.21 12.61
C SER A 52 -7.15 3.98 12.46
N ILE A 53 -6.66 3.74 11.24
CA ILE A 53 -5.24 3.49 10.98
C ILE A 53 -4.47 4.81 11.09
N PRO A 54 -3.38 4.87 11.89
CA PRO A 54 -2.56 6.07 12.00
C PRO A 54 -1.99 6.51 10.65
N ALA A 55 -1.95 7.81 10.38
CA ALA A 55 -1.59 8.34 9.06
C ALA A 55 -0.12 8.03 8.69
N GLU A 56 0.76 7.99 9.67
CA GLU A 56 2.18 7.66 9.58
C GLU A 56 2.45 6.22 9.14
N LYS A 57 1.47 5.33 9.36
CA LYS A 57 1.53 3.93 8.92
C LYS A 57 1.21 3.76 7.45
N ILE A 58 0.53 4.72 6.84
CA ILE A 58 0.01 4.63 5.46
C ILE A 58 1.01 5.27 4.50
N VAL A 59 1.76 4.42 3.79
CA VAL A 59 2.67 4.82 2.73
C VAL A 59 1.92 4.81 1.41
N GLN A 60 1.73 6.00 0.82
CA GLN A 60 1.10 6.17 -0.48
C GLN A 60 2.16 6.02 -1.58
N TYR A 61 1.90 5.17 -2.58
CA TYR A 61 2.78 5.00 -3.73
C TYR A 61 1.99 5.14 -5.03
N ASN A 62 2.19 6.27 -5.70
CA ASN A 62 1.37 6.64 -6.85
C ASN A 62 2.19 6.63 -8.13
N ILE A 63 1.57 6.15 -9.20
CA ILE A 63 2.02 6.38 -10.57
C ILE A 63 0.93 7.09 -11.37
N TYR A 64 1.34 7.95 -12.30
CA TYR A 64 0.43 8.69 -13.19
C TYR A 64 1.05 8.85 -14.58
N ARG A 65 1.44 7.73 -15.17
CA ARG A 65 2.18 7.67 -16.44
C ARG A 65 1.46 6.90 -17.55
N GLY A 66 0.18 6.55 -17.36
CA GLY A 66 -0.61 5.75 -18.31
C GLY A 66 -0.36 4.24 -18.25
N GLU A 67 0.82 3.82 -17.78
CA GLU A 67 1.18 2.41 -17.60
C GLU A 67 0.85 1.88 -16.19
N PRO A 68 0.54 0.58 -16.04
CA PRO A 68 0.36 -0.05 -14.74
C PRO A 68 1.69 -0.18 -13.98
N PHE A 69 1.59 -0.56 -12.71
CA PHE A 69 2.74 -1.04 -11.96
C PHE A 69 3.24 -2.35 -12.57
N ILE A 70 4.56 -2.50 -12.67
CA ILE A 70 5.18 -3.81 -12.87
C ILE A 70 5.56 -4.41 -11.51
N PRO A 71 5.61 -5.75 -11.37
CA PRO A 71 5.95 -6.40 -10.10
C PRO A 71 7.25 -5.88 -9.48
N LYS A 72 8.27 -5.60 -10.31
CA LYS A 72 9.58 -5.10 -9.87
C LYS A 72 9.46 -3.78 -9.09
N GLU A 73 8.58 -2.88 -9.50
CA GLU A 73 8.40 -1.58 -8.83
C GLU A 73 7.82 -1.74 -7.42
N ILE A 74 6.88 -2.67 -7.25
CA ILE A 74 6.33 -2.99 -5.93
C ILE A 74 7.39 -3.63 -5.05
N GLU A 75 8.18 -4.56 -5.59
CA GLU A 75 9.30 -5.19 -4.86
C GLU A 75 10.33 -4.15 -4.42
N GLU A 76 10.78 -3.28 -5.32
CA GLU A 76 11.74 -2.22 -5.04
C GLU A 76 11.20 -1.25 -3.99
N LYS A 77 9.91 -0.89 -4.07
CA LYS A 77 9.29 -0.01 -3.07
C LYS A 77 9.22 -0.66 -1.69
N VAL A 78 8.93 -1.95 -1.61
CA VAL A 78 8.94 -2.70 -0.34
C VAL A 78 10.35 -2.74 0.23
N GLU A 79 11.39 -2.94 -0.60
CA GLU A 79 12.78 -2.92 -0.15
C GLU A 79 13.24 -1.55 0.32
N GLU A 80 12.85 -0.48 -0.39
CA GLU A 80 13.09 0.91 -0.01
C GLU A 80 12.51 1.21 1.39
N ILE A 81 11.24 0.83 1.62
CA ILE A 81 10.56 1.02 2.92
C ILE A 81 11.28 0.29 4.06
N LEU A 82 11.83 -0.89 3.78
CA LEU A 82 12.57 -1.70 4.75
C LEU A 82 14.03 -1.25 4.91
N GLY A 83 14.46 -0.18 4.23
CA GLY A 83 15.83 0.33 4.29
C GLY A 83 16.87 -0.57 3.61
N LYS A 84 16.45 -1.48 2.73
CA LYS A 84 17.38 -2.30 1.93
C LYS A 84 17.82 -1.48 0.72
N LYS A 85 19.13 -1.46 0.43
CA LYS A 85 19.66 -0.82 -0.79
C LYS A 85 19.12 -1.56 -2.02
N VAL A 86 18.43 -0.85 -2.91
CA VAL A 86 18.05 -1.36 -4.24
C VAL A 86 19.34 -1.64 -5.00
N GLN A 87 19.63 -2.90 -5.30
CA GLN A 87 20.74 -3.26 -6.18
C GLN A 87 20.38 -2.86 -7.62
N ALA A 88 21.16 -1.94 -8.17
CA ALA A 88 21.08 -1.50 -9.57
C ALA A 88 21.53 -2.60 -10.54
#